data_AF-A0A4V1UVF3-F1
#
_entry.id   AF-A0A4V1UVF3-F1
#
_cell.length_a   1.000
_cell.length_b   1.000
_cell.length_c   1.000
_cell.angle_alpha   90.00
_cell.angle_beta   90.00
_cell.angle_gamma   90.00
#
_symmetry.space_group_name_H-M   'P 1'
#
loop_
_entity.id
_entity.type
_entity.pdbx_description
1 polymer ?
#
loop_
_entity_poly.entity_id
_entity_poly.type
_entity_poly.pdbx_seq_one_letter_code
_entity_poly.pdbx_strand_id
1 'polypeptide(L)' 'MLGTAKVGRILTCSKGTWSPAATSYKYQWFRGTTALRGKVASTYKTVAADKGKLVTCKVTALKTGYTSGLAAATARKIL' A
#
# COMPACT_ATOMS: atom_id res chain seq x y z
N MET A 1 0.12 5.97 5.09
CA MET A 1 0.56 4.68 5.69
C MET A 1 0.65 4.82 7.20
N LEU A 2 -0.04 3.94 7.92
CA LEU A 2 -0.06 3.85 9.39
C LEU A 2 0.78 2.65 9.85
N GLY A 3 1.17 2.65 11.13
CA GLY A 3 1.96 1.60 11.75
C GLY A 3 3.43 1.99 11.97
N THR A 4 4.11 1.24 12.84
CA THR A 4 5.53 1.43 13.15
C THR A 4 6.37 0.84 12.02
N ALA A 5 7.27 1.64 11.46
CA ALA A 5 8.19 1.19 10.43
C ALA A 5 9.36 0.41 11.03
N LYS A 6 9.09 -0.79 11.54
CA LYS A 6 10.07 -1.70 12.13
C LYS A 6 9.77 -3.13 11.71
N VAL A 7 10.80 -3.93 11.44
CA VAL A 7 10.67 -5.35 11.10
C VAL A 7 9.72 -6.08 12.07
N GLY A 8 8.84 -6.92 11.51
CA GLY A 8 7.85 -7.71 12.26
C GLY A 8 6.57 -6.95 12.61
N ARG A 9 6.50 -5.63 12.36
CA ARG A 9 5.31 -4.81 12.57
C ARG A 9 4.42 -4.77 11.34
N ILE A 10 3.14 -4.50 11.58
CA ILE A 10 2.14 -4.36 10.53
C ILE A 10 2.10 -2.89 10.09
N LEU A 11 2.18 -2.70 8.79
CA LEU A 11 1.86 -1.44 8.13
C LEU A 11 0.46 -1.52 7.54
N THR A 12 -0.29 -0.43 7.67
CA THR A 12 -1.64 -0.30 7.12
C THR A 12 -1.64 0.77 6.05
N CYS A 13 -2.13 0.39 4.87
CA CYS A 13 -2.30 1.25 3.72
C CYS A 13 -3.69 1.87 3.75
N SER A 14 -3.75 3.18 3.98
CA SER A 14 -4.99 3.94 3.97
C SER A 14 -5.54 4.00 2.55
N LYS A 15 -6.83 3.66 2.37
CA LYS A 15 -7.50 3.75 1.08
C LYS A 15 -7.57 5.18 0.52
N GLY A 16 -7.50 6.20 1.38
CA GLY A 16 -7.71 7.61 1.02
C GLY A 16 -9.19 7.97 0.87
N THR A 17 -9.45 9.23 0.56
CA THR A 17 -10.79 9.76 0.29
C THR A 17 -10.95 9.98 -1.20
N TRP A 18 -12.09 9.58 -1.78
CA TRP A 18 -12.32 9.57 -3.21
C TRP A 18 -13.67 10.18 -3.55
N SER A 19 -13.70 11.03 -4.57
CA SER A 19 -14.93 11.56 -5.15
C SER A 19 -14.86 11.42 -6.68
N PRO A 20 -15.85 10.79 -7.32
CA PRO A 20 -16.95 10.06 -6.70
C PRO A 20 -16.49 8.83 -5.89
N ALA A 21 -17.29 8.40 -4.91
CA ALA A 21 -16.92 7.28 -4.03
C ALA A 21 -16.66 5.99 -4.81
N ALA A 22 -15.49 5.38 -4.59
CA ALA A 22 -15.11 4.12 -5.20
C ALA A 22 -15.90 2.94 -4.63
N THR A 23 -16.20 1.94 -5.46
CA THR A 23 -16.89 0.71 -5.04
C THR A 23 -15.93 -0.35 -4.54
N SER A 24 -14.68 -0.34 -5.01
CA SER A 24 -13.64 -1.26 -4.54
C SER A 24 -12.24 -0.66 -4.66
N TYR A 25 -11.28 -1.30 -3.98
CA TYR A 25 -9.89 -0.86 -3.92
C TYR A 25 -8.95 -2.03 -4.19
N LYS A 26 -7.91 -1.80 -4.99
CA LYS A 26 -6.77 -2.72 -5.15
C LYS A 26 -5.57 -2.12 -4.44
N TYR A 27 -4.82 -2.98 -3.75
CA TYR A 27 -3.57 -2.60 -3.10
C TYR A 27 -2.42 -3.32 -3.78
N GLN A 28 -1.25 -2.68 -3.82
CA GLN A 28 -0.01 -3.33 -4.18
C GLN A 28 1.12 -2.79 -3.32
N TRP A 29 1.79 -3.69 -2.64
CA TRP A 29 2.97 -3.36 -1.84
C TRP A 29 4.26 -3.50 -2.67
N PHE A 30 5.23 -2.65 -2.36
CA PHE A 30 6.53 -2.58 -3.00
C PHE A 30 7.62 -2.51 -1.95
N ARG A 31 8.77 -3.08 -2.26
CA ARG A 31 10.04 -2.89 -1.55
C ARG A 31 10.99 -2.17 -2.50
N GLY A 32 11.29 -0.91 -2.20
CA GLY A 32 11.90 0.01 -3.15
C GLY A 32 11.02 0.16 -4.39
N THR A 33 11.57 -0.17 -5.55
CA THR A 33 10.87 -0.17 -6.84
C THR A 33 10.26 -1.53 -7.20
N THR A 34 10.59 -2.59 -6.46
CA THR A 34 10.15 -3.96 -6.76
C THR A 34 8.78 -4.24 -6.15
N ALA A 35 7.84 -4.73 -6.97
CA ALA A 35 6.54 -5.17 -6.50
C ALA A 35 6.67 -6.45 -5.65
N LEU A 36 6.05 -6.45 -4.47
CA LEU A 36 5.92 -7.64 -3.64
C LEU A 36 4.74 -8.48 -4.15
N ARG A 37 5.01 -9.46 -5.01
CA ARG A 37 3.97 -10.29 -5.64
C ARG A 37 3.08 -10.96 -4.58
N GLY A 38 1.76 -10.91 -4.81
CA GLY A 38 0.77 -11.46 -3.88
C GLY A 38 0.49 -10.61 -2.64
N LYS A 39 1.22 -9.50 -2.43
CA LYS A 39 0.92 -8.54 -1.35
C LYS A 39 -0.06 -7.50 -1.86
N VAL A 40 -1.34 -7.86 -1.83
CA VAL A 40 -2.47 -7.07 -2.32
C VAL A 40 -3.50 -6.73 -1.25
N ALA A 41 -3.24 -7.08 0.01
CA ALA A 41 -4.08 -6.70 1.15
C ALA A 41 -3.84 -5.24 1.55
N SER A 42 -4.80 -4.64 2.26
CA SER A 42 -4.66 -3.30 2.84
C SER A 42 -3.61 -3.23 3.95
N THR A 43 -3.18 -4.38 4.49
CA THR A 43 -2.15 -4.52 5.51
C THR A 43 -0.97 -5.34 5.01
N TYR A 44 0.21 -5.07 5.58
CA TYR A 44 1.42 -5.82 5.28
C TYR A 44 2.28 -5.96 6.53
N LYS A 45 2.58 -7.20 6.91
CA LYS A 45 3.56 -7.49 7.96
C LYS A 45 4.96 -7.37 7.37
N THR A 46 5.71 -6.41 7.88
CA THR A 46 7.11 -6.22 7.49
C THR A 46 7.95 -7.43 7.87
N VAL A 47 8.84 -7.84 6.98
CA VAL A 47 9.74 -8.98 7.14
C VAL A 47 11.18 -8.52 7.24
N ALA A 48 12.09 -9.41 7.63
CA ALA A 48 13.51 -9.08 7.78
C ALA A 48 14.12 -8.47 6.50
N ALA A 49 13.69 -8.93 5.32
CA ALA A 49 14.16 -8.42 4.04
C ALA A 49 13.70 -6.97 3.73
N ASP A 50 12.77 -6.40 4.52
CA ASP A 50 12.38 -4.99 4.39
C ASP A 50 13.31 -4.05 5.17
N LYS A 51 14.16 -4.56 6.06
CA LYS A 51 15.02 -3.74 6.92
C LYS A 51 15.90 -2.80 6.10
N GLY A 52 15.88 -1.52 6.44
CA GLY A 52 16.62 -0.47 5.73
C GLY A 52 16.05 -0.11 4.35
N LYS A 53 15.02 -0.80 3.87
CA LYS A 53 14.36 -0.55 2.58
C LYS A 53 13.13 0.33 2.77
N LEU A 54 12.78 1.04 1.70
CA LEU A 54 11.50 1.73 1.59
C LEU A 54 10.42 0.70 1.27
N VAL A 55 9.39 0.61 2.11
CA VAL A 55 8.18 -0.13 1.81
C VAL A 55 7.11 0.87 1.40
N THR A 56 6.54 0.66 0.22
CA THR A 56 5.53 1.54 -0.37
C THR A 56 4.26 0.75 -0.63
N CYS A 57 3.11 1.37 -0.40
CA CYS A 57 1.83 0.80 -0.83
C CYS A 57 1.17 1.75 -1.84
N LYS A 58 0.74 1.19 -2.98
CA LYS A 58 -0.11 1.87 -3.96
C LYS A 58 -1.55 1.40 -3.79
N VAL A 59 -2.48 2.34 -3.86
CA VAL A 59 -3.93 2.07 -3.83
C VAL A 59 -4.52 2.49 -5.17
N THR A 60 -5.33 1.61 -5.76
CA THR A 60 -6.13 1.92 -6.96
C THR A 60 -7.59 1.87 -6.58
N ALA A 61 -8.31 2.97 -6.73
CA ALA A 61 -9.76 3.01 -6.59
C ALA A 61 -10.44 2.59 -7.89
N LEU A 62 -11.48 1.79 -7.75
CA LEU A 62 -12.29 1.28 -8.84
C LEU A 62 -13.74 1.66 -8.61
N LYS A 63 -14.40 2.12 -9.67
CA LYS A 63 -15.84 2.38 -9.69
C LYS A 63 -16.39 1.98 -11.05
N THR A 64 -17.44 1.18 -11.07
CA THR A 64 -18.10 0.76 -12.32
C THR A 64 -18.60 1.98 -13.08
N GLY A 65 -18.33 2.03 -14.39
CA GLY A 65 -18.68 3.17 -15.24
C GLY A 65 -17.73 4.37 -15.15
N TYR A 66 -16.59 4.24 -14.43
CA TYR A 66 -15.56 5.28 -14.33
C TYR A 66 -14.18 4.68 -14.61
N THR A 67 -13.28 5.52 -15.13
CA THR A 67 -11.86 5.17 -15.23
C THR A 67 -11.27 4.97 -13.83
N SER A 68 -10.44 3.94 -13.67
CA SER A 68 -9.77 3.67 -12.39
C SER A 68 -8.88 4.83 -11.97
N GLY A 69 -9.01 5.29 -10.73
CA GLY A 69 -8.13 6.31 -10.15
C GLY A 69 -6.96 5.67 -9.42
N LEU A 70 -5.76 6.20 -9.60
CA LEU A 70 -4.59 5.87 -8.78
C LEU A 70 -4.49 6.86 -7.62
N ALA A 71 -4.40 6.35 -6.38
CA ALA A 71 -4.14 7.18 -5.22
C ALA A 71 -2.64 7.28 -4.99
N ALA A 72 -2.27 8.36 -4.33
CA ALA A 72 -0.93 8.60 -3.84
C ALA A 72 -0.37 7.36 -3.13
N ALA A 73 0.83 6.96 -3.54
CA ALA A 73 1.59 5.92 -2.89
C ALA A 73 2.15 6.49 -1.56
N THR A 74 1.89 5.83 -0.43
CA THR A 74 2.58 6.20 0.82
C THR A 74 3.73 5.24 1.07
N ALA A 75 4.88 5.77 1.47
CA ALA A 75 6.10 5.03 1.70
C ALA A 75 6.61 5.23 3.14
N ARG A 76 7.22 4.20 3.73
CA ARG A 76 7.97 4.29 4.99
C ARG A 76 9.26 3.47 4.90
N LYS A 77 10.36 4.00 5.41
CA LYS A 77 11.63 3.26 5.55
C LYS A 77 11.54 2.38 6.79
N ILE A 78 11.77 1.08 6.64
CA ILE A 78 11.69 0.14 7.76
C ILE A 78 13.01 0.11 8.53
N LEU A 79 12.92 0.23 9.86
CA LEU A 79 14.02 0.16 10.81
C LEU A 79 14.27 -1.28 11.29
#